data_AF-A0A4U3AKK1-F1
#
_entry.id   AF-A0A4U3AKK1-F1
#
_cell.length_a   1.000
_cell.length_b   1.000
_cell.length_c   1.000
_cell.angle_alpha   90.00
_cell.angle_beta   90.00
_cell.angle_gamma   90.00
#
_symmetry.space_group_name_H-M   'P 1'
#
loop_
_entity.id
_entity.type
_entity.pdbx_description
1 polymer ?
#
loop_
_entity_poly.entity_id
_entity_poly.type
_entity_poly.pdbx_seq_one_letter_code
_entity_poly.pdbx_strand_id
1 'polypeptide(L)'
;MQNLVIEEIKQIKDDVEELSNLLKTVVDDGASIGFLPPLEQKESVKYWETVLAPEVILYVAKINNEVAGSIQLHLVTKPNGIHRAEIC
;
A
#
# COMPACT_ATOMS: atom_id res chain seq x y z
N MET A 1 24.57 -7.56 5.97
CA MET A 1 23.83 -6.78 4.96
C MET A 1 22.37 -7.16 5.10
N GLN A 2 21.46 -6.19 5.26
CA GLN A 2 20.03 -6.48 5.27
C GLN A 2 19.60 -6.84 3.84
N ASN A 3 18.78 -7.87 3.70
CA ASN A 3 18.26 -8.29 2.40
C ASN A 3 17.06 -7.40 2.06
N LEU A 4 17.18 -6.54 1.05
CA LEU A 4 16.10 -5.67 0.56
C LEU A 4 15.60 -6.19 -0.79
N VAL A 5 14.29 -6.43 -0.86
CA VAL A 5 13.59 -6.77 -2.09
C VAL A 5 12.46 -5.76 -2.29
N ILE A 6 12.28 -5.31 -3.53
CA ILE A 6 11.12 -4.52 -3.96
C ILE A 6 10.45 -5.32 -5.06
N GLU A 7 9.17 -5.64 -4.88
CA GLU A 7 8.41 -6.45 -5.81
C GLU A 7 7.06 -5.82 -6.12
N GLU A 8 6.59 -6.02 -7.36
CA GLU A 8 5.24 -5.65 -7.74
C GLU A 8 4.26 -6.71 -7.24
N ILE A 9 3.28 -6.30 -6.46
CA ILE A 9 2.27 -7.20 -5.90
C ILE A 9 1.06 -7.26 -6.82
N LYS A 10 0.81 -8.45 -7.37
CA LYS A 10 -0.39 -8.75 -8.17
C LYS A 10 -1.53 -9.36 -7.35
N GLN A 11 -1.23 -9.82 -6.13
CA GLN A 11 -2.19 -10.40 -5.19
C GLN A 11 -1.66 -10.22 -3.76
N ILE A 12 -2.48 -9.67 -2.86
CA ILE A 12 -2.03 -9.23 -1.52
C ILE A 12 -2.17 -10.30 -0.42
N LYS A 13 -2.73 -11.48 -0.72
CA LYS A 13 -3.18 -12.45 0.31
C LYS A 13 -2.19 -12.72 1.45
N ASP A 14 -0.90 -12.85 1.15
CA ASP A 14 0.10 -13.22 2.15
C ASP A 14 0.63 -12.02 2.93
N ASP A 15 0.47 -10.80 2.40
CA ASP A 15 1.00 -9.56 2.98
C ASP A 15 -0.07 -8.68 3.65
N VAL A 16 -1.37 -9.05 3.61
CA VAL A 16 -2.49 -8.25 4.15
C VAL A 16 -2.22 -7.82 5.58
N GLU A 17 -1.87 -8.77 6.47
CA GLU A 17 -1.71 -8.46 7.89
C GLU A 17 -0.53 -7.52 8.16
N GLU A 18 0.62 -7.76 7.51
CA GLU A 18 1.81 -6.92 7.69
C GLU A 18 1.59 -5.51 7.13
N LEU A 19 0.98 -5.38 5.95
CA LEU A 19 0.62 -4.09 5.35
C LEU A 19 -0.42 -3.35 6.21
N SER A 20 -1.39 -4.07 6.79
CA SER A 20 -2.39 -3.48 7.67
C SER A 20 -1.79 -2.96 8.96
N ASN A 21 -0.86 -3.71 9.55
CA ASN A 21 -0.12 -3.29 10.74
C ASN A 21 0.72 -2.06 10.43
N LEU A 22 1.45 -2.05 9.31
CA LEU A 22 2.25 -0.90 8.87
C LEU A 22 1.37 0.35 8.71
N LEU A 23 0.25 0.25 7.99
CA LEU A 23 -0.68 1.37 7.78
C LEU A 23 -1.22 1.91 9.12
N LYS A 24 -1.62 1.01 10.02
CA LYS A 24 -2.08 1.39 11.36
C LYS A 24 -0.99 2.13 12.14
N THR A 25 0.22 1.58 12.18
CA THR A 25 1.35 2.19 12.89
C THR A 25 1.62 3.60 12.39
N VAL A 26 1.74 3.80 11.07
CA VAL A 26 2.07 5.14 10.55
C VAL A 26 0.95 6.15 10.76
N VAL A 27 -0.32 5.74 10.68
CA VAL A 27 -1.47 6.63 10.93
C VAL A 27 -1.56 7.00 12.41
N ASP A 28 -1.38 6.04 13.30
CA ASP A 28 -1.39 6.28 14.75
C ASP A 28 -0.20 7.15 15.19
N ASP A 29 0.94 7.08 14.49
CA ASP A 29 2.10 7.95 14.66
C ASP A 29 1.92 9.35 14.01
N GLY A 30 0.77 9.61 13.38
CA GLY A 30 0.36 10.94 12.91
C GLY A 30 0.53 11.19 11.41
N ALA A 31 0.79 10.16 10.60
CA ALA A 31 0.85 10.32 9.15
C ALA A 31 -0.53 10.71 8.57
N SER A 32 -0.56 11.75 7.73
CA SER A 32 -1.77 12.22 7.06
C SER A 32 -1.88 11.61 5.66
N ILE A 33 -2.37 10.36 5.59
CA ILE A 33 -2.43 9.55 4.37
C ILE A 33 -3.85 9.02 4.08
N GLY A 34 -4.86 9.85 4.36
CA GLY A 34 -6.27 9.53 4.05
C GLY A 34 -7.04 8.77 5.14
N PHE A 35 -6.42 8.54 6.30
CA PHE A 35 -7.03 7.92 7.48
C PHE A 35 -6.90 8.82 8.71
N LEU A 36 -7.72 8.56 9.73
CA LEU A 36 -7.67 9.28 11.00
C LEU A 36 -7.24 8.33 12.13
N PRO A 37 -6.34 8.77 13.03
CA PRO A 37 -6.03 8.01 14.23
C PRO A 37 -7.16 8.14 15.27
N PRO A 38 -7.43 7.09 16.07
CA PRO A 38 -6.84 5.76 15.97
C PRO A 38 -7.42 4.96 14.78
N LEU A 39 -6.56 4.32 13.99
CA LEU A 39 -7.02 3.45 12.89
C LEU A 39 -7.35 2.05 13.42
N GLU A 40 -8.57 1.59 13.19
CA GLU A 40 -8.98 0.23 13.55
C GLU A 40 -8.32 -0.81 12.64
N GLN A 41 -7.81 -1.90 13.22
CA GLN A 41 -7.13 -2.95 12.45
C GLN A 41 -8.04 -3.50 11.34
N LYS A 42 -9.33 -3.67 11.62
CA LYS A 42 -10.31 -4.16 10.65
C LYS A 42 -10.49 -3.21 9.46
N GLU A 43 -10.40 -1.91 9.69
CA GLU A 43 -10.48 -0.91 8.61
C GLU A 43 -9.23 -0.98 7.73
N SER A 44 -8.06 -1.10 8.35
CA SER A 44 -6.79 -1.30 7.67
C SER A 44 -6.76 -2.59 6.82
N VAL A 45 -7.26 -3.70 7.35
CA VAL A 45 -7.40 -4.97 6.60
C VAL A 45 -8.34 -4.79 5.40
N LYS A 46 -9.50 -4.19 5.62
CA LYS A 46 -10.48 -3.96 4.55
C LYS A 46 -9.91 -3.08 3.43
N TYR A 47 -9.09 -2.08 3.76
CA TYR A 47 -8.40 -1.28 2.76
C TYR A 47 -7.50 -2.15 1.88
N TRP A 48 -6.59 -2.92 2.48
CA TRP A 48 -5.65 -3.76 1.73
C TRP A 48 -6.30 -4.90 0.94
N GLU A 49 -7.43 -5.44 1.42
CA GLU A 49 -8.22 -6.41 0.67
C GLU A 49 -8.86 -5.83 -0.61
N THR A 50 -9.01 -4.50 -0.69
CA THR A 50 -9.74 -3.82 -1.79
C THR A 50 -8.86 -2.90 -2.64
N VAL A 51 -7.58 -2.74 -2.28
CA VAL A 51 -6.69 -1.75 -2.91
C VAL A 51 -6.31 -2.10 -4.36
N LEU A 52 -6.27 -3.39 -4.72
CA LEU A 52 -5.92 -3.79 -6.08
C LEU A 52 -7.11 -3.58 -7.03
N ALA A 53 -6.87 -2.74 -8.04
CA ALA A 53 -7.76 -2.50 -9.17
C ALA A 53 -6.94 -2.55 -10.47
N PRO A 54 -7.58 -2.70 -11.65
CA PRO A 54 -6.87 -2.73 -12.94
C PRO A 54 -5.95 -1.52 -13.19
N GLU A 55 -6.30 -0.37 -12.62
CA GLU A 55 -5.59 0.90 -12.71
C GLU A 55 -4.62 1.17 -11.54
N VAL A 56 -4.44 0.23 -10.61
CA VAL A 56 -3.53 0.38 -9.48
C VAL A 56 -2.34 -0.57 -9.64
N ILE A 57 -1.14 0.00 -9.62
CA ILE A 57 0.11 -0.74 -9.50
C ILE A 57 0.61 -0.62 -8.07
N LEU A 58 0.80 -1.74 -7.39
CA LEU A 58 1.30 -1.78 -6.01
C LEU A 58 2.71 -2.36 -5.98
N TYR A 59 3.63 -1.65 -5.34
CA TYR A 59 4.93 -2.19 -4.96
C TYR A 59 5.03 -2.30 -3.44
N VAL A 60 5.69 -3.37 -3.00
CA VAL A 60 6.00 -3.59 -1.58
C VAL A 60 7.51 -3.77 -1.44
N ALA A 61 8.08 -3.07 -0.47
CA ALA A 61 9.47 -3.23 -0.06
C ALA A 61 9.52 -4.15 1.15
N LYS A 62 10.33 -5.20 1.08
CA LYS A 62 10.56 -6.15 2.16
C LYS A 62 12.02 -6.11 2.61
N ILE A 63 12.24 -5.97 3.91
CA ILE A 63 13.56 -6.08 4.54
C ILE A 63 13.58 -7.37 5.34
N ASN A 64 14.50 -8.28 5.03
CA ASN A 64 14.57 -9.60 5.66
C ASN A 64 13.23 -10.37 5.62
N ASN A 65 12.49 -10.22 4.52
CA ASN A 65 11.17 -10.82 4.29
C ASN A 65 10.00 -10.22 5.10
N GLU A 66 10.21 -9.10 5.80
CA GLU A 66 9.16 -8.35 6.49
C GLU A 66 8.82 -7.07 5.70
N VAL A 67 7.54 -6.74 5.60
CA VAL A 67 7.07 -5.52 4.94
C VAL A 67 7.61 -4.28 5.67
N ALA A 68 8.41 -3.50 4.94
CA ALA A 68 9.01 -2.25 5.42
C ALA A 68 8.37 -1.01 4.79
N GLY A 69 7.60 -1.16 3.71
CA GLY A 69 7.01 -0.06 2.98
C GLY A 69 6.17 -0.51 1.80
N SER A 70 5.31 0.38 1.33
CA SER A 70 4.56 0.19 0.09
C SER A 70 4.40 1.51 -0.65
N ILE A 71 4.15 1.43 -1.94
CA ILE A 71 3.80 2.58 -2.79
C ILE A 71 2.80 2.13 -3.83
N GLN A 72 1.81 2.96 -4.10
CA GLN A 72 0.82 2.74 -5.14
C GLN A 72 0.99 3.76 -6.25
N LEU A 73 0.73 3.31 -7.47
CA LEU A 73 0.61 4.17 -8.63
C LEU A 73 -0.80 4.01 -9.20
N HIS A 74 -1.59 5.08 -9.11
CA HIS A 74 -2.97 5.12 -9.61
C HIS A 74 -2.96 5.70 -11.03
N LEU A 75 -3.19 4.84 -12.01
CA LEU A 75 -3.14 5.16 -13.43
C LEU A 75 -4.37 5.98 -13.84
N VAL A 76 -4.16 7.14 -14.47
CA VAL A 76 -5.26 8.00 -14.90
C VAL A 76 -5.92 7.44 -16.16
N THR A 77 -7.24 7.19 -16.09
CA THR A 77 -8.02 6.60 -17.20
C THR A 77 -8.64 7.61 -18.16
N LYS A 78 -8.52 8.92 -17.89
CA LYS A 78 -9.03 9.96 -18.79
C LYS A 78 -8.24 9.98 -20.12
N PRO A 79 -8.89 10.15 -21.29
CA PRO A 79 -8.21 10.08 -22.59
C PRO A 79 -7.02 11.05 -22.74
N ASN A 80 -7.16 12.28 -22.24
CA ASN A 80 -6.09 13.28 -22.24
C ASN A 80 -5.11 13.14 -21.05
N GLY A 81 -5.18 12.04 -20.31
CA GLY A 81 -4.47 11.82 -19.06
C GLY A 81 -3.73 10.50 -18.95
N ILE A 82 -3.79 9.62 -19.94
CA ILE A 82 -3.18 8.28 -19.93
C ILE A 82 -1.65 8.27 -19.74
N HIS A 83 -0.97 9.41 -19.87
CA HIS A 83 0.47 9.57 -19.62
C HIS A 83 0.77 10.04 -18.18
N ARG A 84 -0.25 10.14 -17.33
CA ARG A 84 -0.14 10.57 -15.94
C ARG A 84 -0.57 9.44 -15.01
N ALA A 85 -0.03 9.49 -13.80
CA ALA A 85 -0.47 8.69 -12.68
C ALA A 85 -0.26 9.48 -11.38
N GLU A 86 -0.98 9.07 -10.35
CA GLU A 86 -0.83 9.60 -9.00
C GLU A 86 0.01 8.63 -8.15
N ILE A 87 0.92 9.18 -7.36
CA ILE A 87 1.67 8.42 -6.37
C ILE A 87 0.88 8.48 -5.06
N CYS A 88 0.49 7.32 -4.55
CA CYS A 88 -0.27 7.17 -3.31
C CYS A 88 0.52 6.33 -2.30
#